data_AF-A0A2P0QLL6-F1
#
_entry.id   AF-A0A2P0QLL6-F1
#
_cell.length_a   1.000
_cell.length_b   1.000
_cell.length_c   1.000
_cell.angle_alpha   90.00
_cell.angle_beta   90.00
_cell.angle_gamma   90.00
#
_symmetry.space_group_name_H-M   'P 1'
#
loop_
_entity.id
_entity.type
_entity.pdbx_description
1 polymer ?
#
loop_
_entity_poly.entity_id
_entity_poly.type
_entity_poly.pdbx_seq_one_letter_code
_entity_poly.pdbx_strand_id
1 'polypeptide(L)' 'QACDVKAVVVSQAPIDYEDLAKEGVKTAFVMPPANQIRTKGTVMAIVSGVTRGQTPTREKMAEVISSVMRILKKKEIME' A
#
# COMPACT_ATOMS: atom_id res chain seq x y z
N GLN A 1 -19.37 -0.21 -0.54
CA GLN A 1 -18.95 -0.75 -1.85
C GLN A 1 -17.57 -1.38 -1.68
N ALA A 2 -17.38 -2.65 -2.07
CA ALA A 2 -16.08 -3.31 -1.95
C ALA A 2 -15.19 -2.86 -3.13
N CYS A 3 -14.09 -2.17 -2.85
CA CYS A 3 -13.19 -1.60 -3.85
C CYS A 3 -12.07 -2.60 -4.18
N ASP A 4 -11.96 -2.99 -5.45
CA ASP A 4 -10.89 -3.86 -5.95
C ASP A 4 -9.84 -3.00 -6.66
N VAL A 5 -8.98 -2.36 -5.86
CA VAL A 5 -7.98 -1.40 -6.37
C VAL A 5 -6.58 -1.73 -5.86
N LYS A 6 -5.58 -1.41 -6.68
CA LYS A 6 -4.19 -1.36 -6.28
C LYS A 6 -3.99 -0.10 -5.43
N ALA A 7 -3.61 -0.27 -4.17
CA ALA A 7 -3.54 0.82 -3.21
C ALA A 7 -2.10 1.11 -2.73
N VAL A 8 -1.81 2.37 -2.47
CA VAL A 8 -0.67 2.82 -1.67
C VAL A 8 -1.19 3.16 -0.28
N VAL A 9 -0.63 2.53 0.75
CA VAL A 9 -1.01 2.79 2.15
C VAL A 9 -0.05 3.80 2.75
N VAL A 10 -0.58 4.88 3.32
CA VAL A 10 0.21 5.88 4.05
C VAL A 10 -0.16 5.78 5.52
N SER A 11 0.84 5.56 6.38
CA SER A 11 0.63 5.29 7.80
C SER A 11 1.51 6.17 8.69
N GLN A 12 0.96 6.55 9.84
CA GLN A 12 1.74 7.16 10.92
C GLN A 12 2.58 6.12 11.65
N ALA A 13 2.01 4.95 11.93
CA ALA A 13 2.71 3.85 12.56
C ALA A 13 3.66 3.17 11.56
N PRO A 14 4.85 2.70 12.00
CA PRO A 14 5.66 1.80 11.21
C PRO A 14 4.89 0.49 11.05
N ILE A 15 4.44 0.22 9.82
CA ILE A 15 3.77 -1.02 9.44
C ILE A 15 4.52 -1.66 8.28
N ASP A 16 4.48 -3.00 8.23
CA ASP A 16 5.09 -3.80 7.18
C ASP A 16 4.06 -4.68 6.45
N TYR A 17 4.48 -5.31 5.35
CA TYR A 17 3.61 -6.18 4.55
C TYR A 17 3.14 -7.41 5.33
N GLU A 18 3.94 -7.92 6.27
CA GLU A 18 3.60 -9.07 7.10
C GLU A 18 2.46 -8.75 8.06
N ASP A 19 2.43 -7.54 8.62
CA ASP A 19 1.35 -7.10 9.52
C ASP A 19 0.03 -7.02 8.76
N LEU A 20 0.05 -6.45 7.56
CA LEU A 20 -1.13 -6.40 6.69
C LEU A 20 -1.57 -7.80 6.25
N ALA A 21 -0.63 -8.68 5.93
CA ALA A 21 -0.95 -10.04 5.50
C ALA A 21 -1.59 -10.87 6.63
N LYS A 22 -1.14 -10.71 7.88
CA LYS A 22 -1.75 -11.36 9.07
C LYS A 22 -3.21 -10.96 9.25
N GLU A 23 -3.55 -9.70 8.96
CA GLU A 23 -4.92 -9.19 9.02
C GLU A 23 -5.78 -9.59 7.81
N GLY A 24 -5.22 -10.36 6.87
CA GLY A 24 -5.94 -10.84 5.70
C GLY A 24 -5.97 -9.86 4.52
N VAL A 25 -5.06 -8.88 4.50
CA VAL A 25 -4.92 -7.93 3.40
C VAL A 25 -3.98 -8.49 2.34
N LYS A 26 -4.41 -8.50 1.08
CA LYS A 26 -3.52 -8.87 -0.03
C LYS A 26 -2.43 -7.82 -0.18
N THR A 27 -1.17 -8.23 -0.21
CA THR A 27 -0.05 -7.31 -0.47
C THR A 27 0.79 -7.76 -1.67
N ALA A 28 1.65 -6.87 -2.17
CA ALA A 28 2.54 -7.16 -3.29
C ALA A 28 3.64 -8.18 -2.97
N PHE A 29 4.05 -8.29 -1.71
CA PHE A 29 5.21 -9.11 -1.31
C PHE A 29 4.82 -10.31 -0.45
N VAL A 30 3.78 -10.18 0.38
CA VAL A 30 3.32 -11.22 1.31
C VAL A 30 1.84 -11.48 1.09
N MET A 31 1.50 -12.68 0.65
CA MET A 31 0.10 -13.08 0.43
C MET A 31 -0.44 -13.80 1.67
N PRO A 32 -1.59 -13.40 2.22
CA PRO A 32 -2.26 -14.16 3.27
C PRO A 32 -2.65 -15.56 2.77
N PRO A 33 -2.79 -16.55 3.67
CA PRO A 33 -3.35 -17.84 3.27
C PRO A 33 -4.79 -17.66 2.77
N ALA A 34 -5.17 -18.45 1.76
CA ALA A 34 -6.42 -18.25 1.01
C ALA A 34 -7.70 -18.25 1.88
N ASN A 35 -7.66 -18.92 3.03
CA ASN A 35 -8.75 -18.99 4.02
C ASN A 35 -8.86 -17.75 4.92
N GLN A 36 -7.87 -16.85 4.92
CA GLN A 36 -7.83 -15.65 5.75
C GLN A 36 -7.89 -14.35 4.94
N ILE A 37 -8.04 -14.42 3.61
CA ILE A 37 -8.14 -13.20 2.78
C ILE A 37 -9.46 -12.48 3.07
N ARG A 38 -9.36 -11.26 3.59
CA ARG A 38 -10.52 -10.40 3.92
C ARG A 38 -10.72 -9.27 2.93
N THR A 39 -9.69 -8.88 2.17
CA THR A 39 -9.77 -7.76 1.23
C THR A 39 -9.85 -8.22 -0.23
N LYS A 40 -10.55 -7.45 -1.08
CA LYS A 40 -10.52 -7.64 -2.53
C LYS A 40 -9.29 -6.98 -3.15
N GLY A 41 -9.09 -5.69 -2.88
CA GLY A 41 -7.93 -4.93 -3.35
C GLY A 41 -6.59 -5.39 -2.76
N THR A 42 -5.52 -4.86 -3.34
CA THR A 42 -4.14 -5.27 -3.05
C THR A 42 -3.28 -4.05 -2.73
N VAL A 43 -2.57 -4.11 -1.61
CA VAL A 43 -1.59 -3.10 -1.20
C VAL A 43 -0.30 -3.29 -1.99
N MET A 44 0.04 -2.30 -2.80
CA MET A 44 1.22 -2.32 -3.68
C MET A 44 2.44 -1.64 -3.06
N ALA A 45 2.22 -0.65 -2.20
CA ALA A 45 3.28 0.09 -1.52
C ALA A 45 2.80 0.60 -0.16
N ILE A 46 3.74 0.77 0.76
CA ILE A 46 3.52 1.30 2.10
C ILE A 46 4.49 2.45 2.33
N VAL A 47 3.98 3.59 2.80
CA VAL A 47 4.76 4.76 3.20
C VAL A 47 4.44 5.05 4.67
N SER A 48 5.37 4.67 5.55
CA SER A 48 5.23 4.85 6.99
C SER A 48 5.90 6.15 7.48
N GLY A 49 5.51 6.64 8.66
CA GLY A 49 6.07 7.84 9.29
C GLY A 49 5.45 9.15 8.81
N VAL A 50 4.24 9.11 8.26
CA VAL A 50 3.47 10.32 7.91
C VAL A 50 2.44 10.60 9.00
N THR A 51 2.70 11.63 9.81
CA THR A 51 1.81 12.02 10.91
C THR A 51 0.59 12.78 10.41
N ARG A 52 -0.60 12.32 10.81
CA ARG A 52 -1.86 13.00 10.48
C ARG A 52 -1.89 14.40 11.10
N GLY A 53 -2.32 15.39 10.32
CA GLY A 53 -2.45 16.78 10.78
C GLY A 53 -1.13 17.54 10.90
N GLN A 54 -0.05 17.01 10.34
CA GLN A 54 1.25 17.67 10.22
C GLN A 54 1.64 17.75 8.75
N THR A 55 2.39 18.78 8.37
CA THR A 55 2.95 18.88 7.02
C THR A 55 4.01 17.79 6.86
N PRO A 56 3.88 16.89 5.88
CA PRO A 56 4.88 15.86 5.63
C PRO A 56 6.19 16.49 5.15
N THR A 57 7.31 15.82 5.41
CA THR A 57 8.62 16.23 4.86
C THR A 57 8.64 16.06 3.34
N ARG A 58 9.53 16.80 2.67
CA ARG A 58 9.73 16.68 1.21
C ARG A 58 10.08 15.25 0.80
N GLU A 59 10.88 14.56 1.61
CA GLU A 59 11.27 13.16 1.39
C GLU A 59 10.06 12.24 1.40
N LYS A 60 9.16 12.38 2.38
CA LYS A 60 7.95 11.56 2.47
C LYS A 60 6.97 11.85 1.34
N MET A 61 6.84 13.11 0.92
CA MET A 61 6.04 13.43 -0.28
C MET A 61 6.62 12.80 -1.54
N ALA A 62 7.94 12.87 -1.73
CA ALA A 62 8.60 12.25 -2.87
C ALA A 62 8.43 10.72 -2.86
N GLU A 63 8.50 10.07 -1.70
CA GLU A 63 8.28 8.64 -1.52
C GLU A 63 6.86 8.21 -1.94
N VAL A 64 5.83 8.97 -1.54
CA VAL A 64 4.45 8.73 -1.97
C VAL A 64 4.31 8.87 -3.48
N ILE A 65 4.82 9.97 -4.05
CA ILE A 65 4.73 10.24 -5.50
C ILE A 65 5.44 9.13 -6.29
N SER A 66 6.64 8.76 -5.89
CA SER A 66 7.42 7.69 -6.54
C SER A 66 6.68 6.35 -6.48
N SER A 67 6.07 6.03 -5.34
CA SER A 67 5.28 4.82 -5.15
C SER A 67 4.07 4.77 -6.09
N VAL A 68 3.32 5.87 -6.19
CA VAL A 68 2.15 5.97 -7.08
C VAL A 68 2.57 5.89 -8.54
N MET A 69 3.58 6.66 -8.96
CA MET A 69 4.10 6.67 -10.33
C MET A 69 4.61 5.28 -10.75
N ARG A 70 5.28 4.56 -9.85
CA ARG A 70 5.72 3.18 -10.12
C ARG A 70 4.55 2.24 -10.39
N ILE A 71 3.45 2.39 -9.66
CA ILE A 71 2.25 1.56 -9.84
C ILE A 71 1.54 1.91 -11.15
N LEU A 72 1.42 3.19 -11.49
CA LEU A 72 0.82 3.66 -12.74
C LEU A 72 1.61 3.20 -13.95
N LYS A 73 2.94 3.41 -13.96
CA LYS A 73 3.81 2.96 -15.05
C LYS A 73 3.77 1.44 -15.24
N LYS A 74 3.68 0.69 -14.13
CA LYS A 74 3.52 -0.77 -14.19
C LYS A 74 2.15 -1.19 -14.73
N LYS A 75 1.12 -0.34 -14.61
CA LYS A 75 -0.20 -0.56 -15.23
C LYS A 75 -0.11 -0.38 -16.76
N GLU A 76 0.52 0.69 -17.22
CA GLU A 76 0.70 1.00 -18.65
C GLU A 76 1.54 -0.03 -19.42
N ILE A 77 2.49 -0.71 -18.76
CA ILE A 77 3.32 -1.76 -19.40
C ILE A 77 2.57 -3.11 -19.47
N MET A 78 1.52 -3.29 -18.65
CA MET A 78 0.76 -4.54 -18.55
C MET A 78 -0.58 -4.50 -19.31
N GLU A 79 -1.00 -3.34 -19.81
CA GLU A 79 -2.13 -3.13 -20.73
C GLU A 79 -1.63 -3.09 -22.18
#